data_AF-A0A7X4Y5M3-F1
#
_entry.id   AF-A0A7X4Y5M3-F1
#
_cell.length_a   1.000
_cell.length_b   1.000
_cell.length_c   1.000
_cell.angle_alpha   90.00
_cell.angle_beta   90.00
_cell.angle_gamma   90.00
#
_symmetry.space_group_name_H-M   'P 1'
#
loop_
_entity.id
_entity.type
_entity.pdbx_description
1 polymer ?
#
loop_
_entity_poly.entity_id
_entity_poly.type
_entity_poly.pdbx_seq_one_letter_code
_entity_poly.pdbx_strand_id
1 'polypeptide(L)'
;MGWVLGWMAACGLPMWEEEPAACEALLPGDLVITEYLNDPVGSDTGKEYVELHNPTGETVDLLGVTLFTARDEAAQERVYTFTTGLPVDAGAFVVLGDVREGALPEHVDQTYGDALGALGNSAGLLGLRCGTRVLDSVVLEAPAKSGLARTHAGLSGWCDAPGSPGVANAPCPSLPDGGVTSGATCLPPGAVSPREVQSPRPGELIITEVMANPRGDDTVGEWLEVRATVPVDLNGLTVGTDTSGTRLESERCLSLAAGESALLARRREPEVNGGLPEPLATFSVDLRNAGGVVAVRAGSVLIDSALYGPSQDGVATQVSAPLASDAKNNDVTASWCAATEAYGDKGNLGTPGRTNRVCTATDAGTAQAGCIDRTTGQTRALRTPTVGSLVLTEFMADPAAVPDAQGEWVEVLALREVDLNGVTLANESGSSVLESPLCLSMKAGGFAVLARGDDASLNGGLPSVLGTFAFGLGNSAGAHVLKLSAQGTVLDSVAFTSAASAGVSSQLDARVRDAAGNDAAGAFCPTPVGVTYGTGDRGTAGRENRTCTR
;
A
#
# COMPACT_ATOMS: atom_id res chain seq x y z
N MET A 1 46.41 -54.69 12.31
CA MET A 1 45.35 -53.73 11.95
C MET A 1 45.92 -52.32 12.04
N GLY A 2 46.40 -51.78 10.93
CA GLY A 2 46.84 -50.38 10.81
C GLY A 2 46.24 -49.84 9.52
N TRP A 3 45.33 -48.88 9.64
CA TRP A 3 44.48 -48.44 8.55
C TRP A 3 45.26 -47.60 7.55
N VAL A 4 45.14 -47.98 6.28
CA VAL A 4 45.69 -47.30 5.11
C VAL A 4 44.90 -46.01 4.87
N LEU A 5 45.58 -44.87 4.80
CA LEU A 5 45.05 -43.63 4.23
C LEU A 5 44.83 -43.86 2.72
N GLY A 6 43.56 -43.95 2.32
CA GLY A 6 43.16 -43.86 0.92
C GLY A 6 42.87 -42.41 0.55
N TRP A 7 43.73 -41.81 -0.28
CA TRP A 7 43.37 -40.66 -1.10
C TRP A 7 42.29 -41.10 -2.10
N MET A 8 41.12 -40.47 -2.05
CA MET A 8 40.15 -40.50 -3.14
C MET A 8 39.96 -39.09 -3.67
N ALA A 9 40.04 -39.01 -4.99
CA ALA A 9 40.02 -37.82 -5.81
C ALA A 9 38.85 -36.89 -5.48
N ALA A 10 39.15 -35.59 -5.38
CA ALA A 10 38.14 -34.56 -5.53
C ALA A 10 37.56 -34.68 -6.94
N CYS A 11 36.29 -35.10 -7.03
CA CYS A 11 35.48 -34.88 -8.20
C CYS A 11 35.40 -33.36 -8.42
N GLY A 12 35.91 -32.91 -9.56
CA GLY A 12 35.80 -31.51 -9.98
C GLY A 12 34.33 -31.11 -10.03
N LEU A 13 33.95 -30.17 -9.17
CA LEU A 13 32.76 -29.36 -9.36
C LEU A 13 32.93 -28.57 -10.67
N PRO A 14 31.88 -28.42 -11.49
CA PRO A 14 31.99 -27.70 -12.74
C PRO A 14 32.47 -26.29 -12.44
N MET A 15 33.47 -25.82 -13.21
CA MET A 15 33.85 -24.42 -13.25
C MET A 15 32.57 -23.62 -13.44
N TRP A 16 32.23 -22.77 -12.47
CA TRP A 16 31.23 -21.73 -12.68
C TRP A 16 31.64 -20.99 -13.95
N GLU A 17 30.75 -20.91 -14.95
CA GLU A 17 30.94 -19.97 -16.04
C GLU A 17 31.10 -18.61 -15.37
N GLU A 18 32.32 -18.05 -15.40
CA GLU A 18 32.55 -16.69 -14.95
C GLU A 18 31.62 -15.79 -15.75
N GLU A 19 30.83 -14.98 -15.05
CA GLU A 19 29.92 -14.04 -15.70
C GLU A 19 30.73 -13.16 -16.65
N PRO A 20 30.27 -12.94 -17.90
CA PRO A 20 31.00 -12.10 -18.82
C PRO A 20 31.25 -10.73 -18.21
N ALA A 21 32.50 -10.26 -18.28
CA ALA A 21 32.91 -8.96 -17.70
C ALA A 21 32.05 -7.79 -18.20
N ALA A 22 31.48 -7.89 -19.41
CA ALA A 22 30.53 -6.94 -19.96
C ALA A 22 29.26 -6.80 -19.09
N CYS A 23 28.68 -7.92 -18.65
CA CYS A 23 27.50 -7.93 -17.80
C CYS A 23 27.82 -7.49 -16.36
N GLU A 24 28.95 -7.96 -15.80
CA GLU A 24 29.33 -7.64 -14.42
C GLU A 24 29.47 -6.12 -14.20
N ALA A 25 29.90 -5.39 -15.24
CA ALA A 25 30.07 -3.94 -15.22
C ALA A 25 28.76 -3.14 -15.21
N LEU A 26 27.62 -3.72 -15.61
CA LEU A 26 26.35 -3.00 -15.69
C LEU A 26 25.71 -2.79 -14.32
N LEU A 27 25.24 -1.57 -14.09
CA LEU A 27 24.51 -1.14 -12.91
C LEU A 27 23.02 -0.91 -13.23
N PRO A 28 22.14 -0.87 -12.21
CA PRO A 28 20.74 -0.52 -12.42
C PRO A 28 20.58 0.81 -13.15
N GLY A 29 19.80 0.79 -14.24
CA GLY A 29 19.58 1.95 -15.11
C GLY A 29 20.57 2.14 -16.26
N ASP A 30 21.67 1.36 -16.34
CA ASP A 30 22.60 1.41 -17.49
C ASP A 30 21.98 0.80 -18.76
N LEU A 31 20.95 -0.01 -18.59
CA LEU A 31 20.11 -0.56 -19.65
C LEU A 31 18.68 -0.60 -19.12
N VAL A 32 17.74 0.02 -19.83
CA VAL A 32 16.36 0.19 -19.38
C VAL A 32 15.37 -0.34 -20.40
N ILE A 33 14.24 -0.87 -19.92
CA ILE A 33 13.11 -1.29 -20.75
C ILE A 33 12.28 -0.05 -21.07
N THR A 34 12.13 0.25 -22.34
CA THR A 34 11.41 1.46 -22.79
C THR A 34 10.07 1.16 -23.43
N GLU A 35 9.90 -0.02 -24.02
CA GLU A 35 8.68 -0.38 -24.72
C GLU A 35 8.47 -1.90 -24.67
N TYR A 36 7.21 -2.36 -24.60
CA TYR A 36 6.88 -3.76 -24.80
C TYR A 36 5.50 -3.93 -25.43
N LEU A 37 5.32 -5.00 -26.21
CA LEU A 37 4.04 -5.44 -26.74
C LEU A 37 3.74 -6.85 -26.23
N ASN A 38 2.83 -6.96 -25.24
CA ASN A 38 2.44 -8.19 -24.57
C ASN A 38 1.02 -8.69 -24.92
N ASP A 39 0.26 -7.94 -25.72
CA ASP A 39 -1.07 -8.34 -26.19
C ASP A 39 -1.27 -7.89 -27.64
N PRO A 40 -0.57 -8.49 -28.62
CA PRO A 40 -0.72 -8.13 -30.03
C PRO A 40 -2.11 -8.49 -30.57
N VAL A 41 -2.53 -7.89 -31.69
CA VAL A 41 -3.78 -8.31 -32.35
C VAL A 41 -3.66 -9.75 -32.85
N GLY A 42 -4.53 -10.62 -32.35
CA GLY A 42 -4.67 -12.00 -32.79
C GLY A 42 -3.92 -12.96 -31.88
N SER A 43 -3.01 -13.76 -32.45
CA SER A 43 -2.17 -14.67 -31.66
C SER A 43 -0.95 -13.92 -31.13
N ASP A 44 -0.64 -14.14 -29.85
CA ASP A 44 0.54 -13.60 -29.16
C ASP A 44 1.82 -14.22 -29.72
N THR A 45 1.78 -15.52 -29.98
CA THR A 45 2.92 -16.27 -30.53
C THR A 45 3.41 -15.63 -31.82
N GLY A 46 4.68 -15.23 -31.83
CA GLY A 46 5.34 -14.68 -33.01
C GLY A 46 5.24 -13.17 -33.17
N LYS A 47 4.64 -12.44 -32.23
CA LYS A 47 4.30 -11.01 -32.40
C LYS A 47 4.64 -10.10 -31.22
N GLU A 48 5.01 -10.68 -30.09
CA GLU A 48 5.42 -9.93 -28.90
C GLU A 48 6.86 -9.45 -29.05
N TYR A 49 7.15 -8.30 -28.44
CA TYR A 49 8.51 -7.77 -28.37
C TYR A 49 8.74 -6.95 -27.10
N VAL A 50 10.02 -6.75 -26.81
CA VAL A 50 10.55 -5.91 -25.74
C VAL A 50 11.65 -5.02 -26.33
N GLU A 51 11.60 -3.73 -26.05
CA GLU A 51 12.63 -2.76 -26.43
C GLU A 51 13.47 -2.37 -25.22
N LEU A 52 14.79 -2.37 -25.43
CA LEU A 52 15.77 -1.90 -24.47
C LEU A 52 16.45 -0.63 -25.00
N HIS A 53 16.82 0.27 -24.10
CA HIS A 53 17.57 1.48 -24.41
C HIS A 53 18.83 1.56 -23.55
N ASN A 54 19.94 1.98 -24.15
CA ASN A 54 21.17 2.33 -23.45
C ASN A 54 21.22 3.84 -23.22
N PRO A 55 20.83 4.36 -22.04
CA PRO A 55 20.86 5.80 -21.75
C PRO A 55 22.26 6.33 -21.42
N THR A 56 23.28 5.46 -21.37
CA THR A 56 24.63 5.85 -20.97
C THR A 56 25.37 6.58 -22.09
N GLY A 57 26.54 7.14 -21.76
CA GLY A 57 27.42 7.81 -22.72
C GLY A 57 28.39 6.87 -23.46
N GLU A 58 28.34 5.56 -23.20
CA GLU A 58 29.25 4.56 -23.78
C GLU A 58 28.48 3.38 -24.38
N THR A 59 29.13 2.61 -25.25
CA THR A 59 28.53 1.39 -25.83
C THR A 59 28.43 0.31 -24.75
N VAL A 60 27.23 -0.27 -24.59
CA VAL A 60 26.95 -1.39 -23.69
C VAL A 60 26.88 -2.69 -24.52
N ASP A 61 27.65 -3.71 -24.14
CA ASP A 61 27.53 -5.04 -24.76
C ASP A 61 26.59 -5.93 -23.93
N LEU A 62 25.57 -6.49 -24.57
CA LEU A 62 24.58 -7.34 -23.90
C LEU A 62 25.08 -8.75 -23.57
N LEU A 63 26.32 -9.13 -23.91
CA LEU A 63 26.88 -10.44 -23.57
C LEU A 63 26.72 -10.77 -22.07
N GLY A 64 25.97 -11.84 -21.78
CA GLY A 64 25.67 -12.30 -20.42
C GLY A 64 24.41 -11.70 -19.78
N VAL A 65 23.83 -10.64 -20.36
CA VAL A 65 22.57 -10.06 -19.86
C VAL A 65 21.46 -11.10 -19.98
N THR A 66 20.58 -11.15 -18.98
CA THR A 66 19.42 -12.03 -18.95
C THR A 66 18.14 -11.21 -18.98
N LEU A 67 17.32 -11.41 -20.01
CA LEU A 67 15.93 -10.97 -20.07
C LEU A 67 15.06 -12.05 -19.42
N PHE A 68 14.16 -11.67 -18.53
CA PHE A 68 13.30 -12.63 -17.84
C PHE A 68 11.85 -12.17 -17.76
N THR A 69 10.94 -13.14 -17.69
CA THR A 69 9.53 -12.93 -17.37
C THR A 69 9.07 -13.86 -16.25
N ALA A 70 8.19 -13.36 -15.39
CA ALA A 70 7.59 -14.12 -14.29
C ALA A 70 6.13 -13.71 -14.09
N ARG A 71 5.35 -14.53 -13.36
CA ARG A 71 3.96 -14.16 -13.00
C ARG A 71 3.90 -13.07 -11.93
N ASP A 72 4.85 -13.10 -11.01
CA ASP A 72 5.06 -12.15 -9.91
C ASP A 72 6.51 -12.28 -9.42
N GLU A 73 6.92 -11.48 -8.42
CA GLU A 73 8.30 -11.48 -7.88
C GLU A 73 8.71 -12.80 -7.19
N ALA A 74 7.76 -13.64 -6.78
CA ALA A 74 8.03 -14.92 -6.11
C ALA A 74 7.92 -16.13 -7.06
N ALA A 75 7.47 -15.90 -8.30
CA ALA A 75 7.22 -16.94 -9.28
C ALA A 75 8.51 -17.41 -9.98
N GLN A 76 8.45 -18.62 -10.55
CA GLN A 76 9.52 -19.14 -11.38
C GLN A 76 9.67 -18.30 -12.66
N GLU A 77 10.90 -17.86 -12.94
CA GLU A 77 11.25 -17.11 -14.14
C GLU A 77 11.34 -18.01 -15.38
N ARG A 78 10.98 -17.43 -16.53
CA ARG A 78 11.44 -17.85 -17.85
C ARG A 78 12.47 -16.85 -18.34
N VAL A 79 13.53 -17.33 -18.95
CA VAL A 79 14.73 -16.51 -19.18
C VAL A 79 15.30 -16.69 -20.57
N TYR A 80 15.87 -15.61 -21.10
CA TYR A 80 16.70 -15.57 -22.28
C TYR A 80 18.02 -14.87 -21.93
N THR A 81 19.15 -15.57 -22.08
CA THR A 81 20.48 -15.02 -21.81
C THR A 81 21.24 -14.82 -23.12
N PHE A 82 21.81 -13.64 -23.31
CA PHE A 82 22.67 -13.35 -24.45
C PHE A 82 23.99 -14.11 -24.32
N THR A 83 24.22 -15.06 -25.22
CA THR A 83 25.45 -15.88 -25.26
C THR A 83 26.47 -15.39 -26.28
N THR A 84 26.09 -14.41 -27.10
CA THR A 84 26.96 -13.72 -28.06
C THR A 84 26.85 -12.23 -27.82
N GLY A 85 27.96 -11.51 -28.01
CA GLY A 85 27.97 -10.06 -27.83
C GLY A 85 27.03 -9.36 -28.81
N LEU A 86 26.30 -8.38 -28.29
CA LEU A 86 25.40 -7.50 -29.03
C LEU A 86 25.65 -6.08 -28.52
N PRO A 87 26.58 -5.33 -29.16
CA PRO A 87 26.90 -3.97 -28.74
C PRO A 87 25.74 -3.02 -29.07
N VAL A 88 25.31 -2.25 -28.07
CA VAL A 88 24.29 -1.20 -28.16
C VAL A 88 24.98 0.13 -27.90
N ASP A 89 25.11 0.95 -28.94
CA ASP A 89 25.77 2.26 -28.85
C ASP A 89 25.06 3.20 -27.87
N ALA A 90 25.79 4.22 -27.41
CA ALA A 90 25.26 5.24 -26.50
C ALA A 90 23.99 5.90 -27.07
N GLY A 91 22.89 5.86 -26.30
CA GLY A 91 21.58 6.39 -26.70
C GLY A 91 20.82 5.54 -27.72
N ALA A 92 21.31 4.36 -28.08
CA ALA A 92 20.66 3.48 -29.04
C ALA A 92 19.62 2.56 -28.38
N PHE A 93 18.72 2.06 -29.21
CA PHE A 93 17.65 1.14 -28.86
C PHE A 93 17.91 -0.23 -29.51
N VAL A 94 17.41 -1.28 -28.88
CA VAL A 94 17.45 -2.64 -29.41
C VAL A 94 16.14 -3.36 -29.11
N VAL A 95 15.58 -4.05 -30.10
CA VAL A 95 14.29 -4.72 -30.01
C VAL A 95 14.45 -6.23 -30.04
N LEU A 96 13.87 -6.89 -29.04
CA LEU A 96 13.91 -8.33 -28.81
C LEU A 96 12.52 -8.92 -29.04
N GLY A 97 12.36 -9.86 -29.97
CA GLY A 97 11.05 -10.40 -30.35
C GLY A 97 10.86 -11.90 -30.12
N ASP A 98 9.62 -12.34 -29.91
CA ASP A 98 9.20 -13.75 -30.05
C ASP A 98 9.18 -14.08 -31.54
N VAL A 99 10.32 -14.53 -32.09
CA VAL A 99 10.41 -14.98 -33.48
C VAL A 99 10.98 -16.39 -33.52
N ARG A 100 10.09 -17.38 -33.70
CA ARG A 100 10.45 -18.81 -33.60
C ARG A 100 10.96 -19.40 -34.90
N GLU A 101 10.47 -18.91 -36.03
CA GLU A 101 10.84 -19.37 -37.36
C GLU A 101 10.79 -18.21 -38.38
N GLY A 102 11.64 -18.27 -39.40
CA GLY A 102 11.65 -17.28 -40.49
C GLY A 102 12.64 -16.13 -40.30
N ALA A 103 12.53 -15.12 -41.15
CA ALA A 103 13.33 -13.90 -41.04
C ALA A 103 12.77 -13.01 -39.92
N LEU A 104 13.65 -12.28 -39.22
CA LEU A 104 13.24 -11.30 -38.23
C LEU A 104 12.38 -10.20 -38.90
N PRO A 105 11.27 -9.79 -38.28
CA PRO A 105 10.57 -8.57 -38.68
C PRO A 105 11.53 -7.37 -38.71
N GLU A 106 11.29 -6.41 -39.60
CA GLU A 106 12.17 -5.24 -39.77
C GLU A 106 12.42 -4.45 -38.48
N HIS A 107 11.47 -4.49 -37.55
CA HIS A 107 11.55 -3.80 -36.25
C HIS A 107 12.16 -4.65 -35.13
N VAL A 108 12.62 -5.87 -35.40
CA VAL A 108 13.21 -6.77 -34.40
C VAL A 108 14.68 -6.98 -34.74
N ASP A 109 15.57 -6.59 -33.83
CA ASP A 109 17.03 -6.73 -34.00
C ASP A 109 17.51 -8.14 -33.63
N GLN A 110 16.90 -8.75 -32.62
CA GLN A 110 17.28 -10.06 -32.11
C GLN A 110 16.06 -10.85 -31.64
N THR A 111 16.08 -12.18 -31.81
CA THR A 111 15.01 -13.05 -31.32
C THR A 111 15.38 -13.76 -30.03
N TYR A 112 14.44 -13.84 -29.09
CA TYR A 112 14.52 -14.76 -27.95
C TYR A 112 13.84 -16.11 -28.21
N GLY A 113 13.33 -16.34 -29.44
CA GLY A 113 12.62 -17.54 -29.82
C GLY A 113 11.43 -17.79 -28.90
N ASP A 114 11.32 -18.99 -28.35
CA ASP A 114 10.28 -19.37 -27.38
C ASP A 114 10.76 -19.32 -25.92
N ALA A 115 11.96 -18.81 -25.65
CA ALA A 115 12.61 -18.89 -24.33
C ALA A 115 11.78 -18.22 -23.21
N LEU A 116 11.14 -17.10 -23.50
CA LEU A 116 10.25 -16.42 -22.56
C LEU A 116 8.81 -16.99 -22.58
N GLY A 117 8.44 -17.72 -23.63
CA GLY A 117 7.03 -18.01 -23.93
C GLY A 117 6.23 -16.76 -24.27
N ALA A 118 4.91 -16.85 -24.10
CA ALA A 118 4.03 -15.69 -24.23
C ALA A 118 4.19 -14.79 -23.00
N LEU A 119 4.28 -13.48 -23.23
CA LEU A 119 4.22 -12.51 -22.13
C LEU A 119 2.81 -12.51 -21.52
N GLY A 120 2.69 -12.01 -20.29
CA GLY A 120 1.39 -11.92 -19.64
C GLY A 120 0.56 -10.76 -20.21
N ASN A 121 -0.54 -11.05 -20.90
CA ASN A 121 -1.39 -10.02 -21.53
C ASN A 121 -2.09 -9.10 -20.51
N SER A 122 -2.20 -9.49 -19.24
CA SER A 122 -2.94 -8.73 -18.22
C SER A 122 -2.16 -8.45 -16.93
N ALA A 123 -1.15 -9.25 -16.64
CA ALA A 123 -0.31 -9.13 -15.45
C ALA A 123 0.99 -9.92 -15.65
N GLY A 124 2.05 -9.51 -14.98
CA GLY A 124 3.32 -10.23 -14.94
C GLY A 124 4.48 -9.31 -14.56
N LEU A 125 5.67 -9.86 -14.54
CA LEU A 125 6.91 -9.14 -14.38
C LEU A 125 7.78 -9.38 -15.61
N LEU A 126 8.39 -8.32 -16.12
CA LEU A 126 9.40 -8.35 -17.16
C LEU A 126 10.64 -7.63 -16.61
N GLY A 127 11.82 -8.20 -16.78
CA GLY A 127 13.03 -7.56 -16.25
C GLY A 127 14.33 -7.99 -16.93
N LEU A 128 15.37 -7.22 -16.63
CA LEU A 128 16.74 -7.41 -17.07
C LEU A 128 17.62 -7.67 -15.86
N ARG A 129 18.55 -8.61 -15.96
CA ARG A 129 19.56 -8.82 -14.91
C ARG A 129 20.91 -9.28 -15.43
N CYS A 130 21.95 -8.94 -14.67
CA CYS A 130 23.28 -9.53 -14.74
C CYS A 130 23.51 -10.38 -13.50
N GLY A 131 23.58 -11.70 -13.67
CA GLY A 131 23.58 -12.63 -12.55
C GLY A 131 22.35 -12.48 -11.68
N THR A 132 22.56 -12.07 -10.43
CA THR A 132 21.50 -11.78 -9.46
C THR A 132 21.13 -10.29 -9.37
N ARG A 133 21.85 -9.41 -10.08
CA ARG A 133 21.61 -7.97 -10.07
C ARG A 133 20.58 -7.58 -11.12
N VAL A 134 19.41 -7.13 -10.68
CA VAL A 134 18.40 -6.54 -11.57
C VAL A 134 18.89 -5.20 -12.09
N LEU A 135 18.89 -5.03 -13.41
CA LEU A 135 19.26 -3.78 -14.08
C LEU A 135 18.03 -2.86 -14.25
N ASP A 136 16.91 -3.44 -14.65
CA ASP A 136 15.62 -2.76 -14.76
C ASP A 136 14.47 -3.79 -14.73
N SER A 137 13.28 -3.37 -14.32
CA SER A 137 12.08 -4.20 -14.36
C SER A 137 10.80 -3.39 -14.50
N VAL A 138 9.80 -3.99 -15.15
CA VAL A 138 8.48 -3.41 -15.36
C VAL A 138 7.40 -4.46 -15.06
N VAL A 139 6.33 -4.01 -14.41
CA VAL A 139 5.11 -4.81 -14.24
C VAL A 139 4.34 -4.78 -15.55
N LEU A 140 4.10 -5.97 -16.11
CA LEU A 140 3.25 -6.12 -17.28
C LEU A 140 1.80 -5.84 -16.88
N GLU A 141 1.11 -5.11 -17.75
CA GLU A 141 -0.28 -4.73 -17.58
C GLU A 141 -1.00 -4.87 -18.92
N ALA A 142 -2.33 -5.03 -18.88
CA ALA A 142 -3.13 -5.05 -20.10
C ALA A 142 -3.06 -3.69 -20.82
N PRO A 143 -2.84 -3.67 -22.15
CA PRO A 143 -3.01 -2.45 -22.91
C PRO A 143 -4.50 -2.12 -23.05
N ALA A 144 -4.81 -0.86 -23.32
CA ALA A 144 -6.16 -0.40 -23.61
C ALA A 144 -6.86 -1.15 -24.75
N LYS A 145 -6.06 -1.68 -25.68
CA LYS A 145 -6.51 -2.45 -26.83
C LYS A 145 -5.38 -3.34 -27.30
N SER A 146 -5.70 -4.58 -27.64
CA SER A 146 -4.75 -5.48 -28.27
C SER A 146 -4.12 -4.83 -29.51
N GLY A 147 -2.81 -4.97 -29.63
CA GLY A 147 -1.96 -4.35 -30.64
C GLY A 147 -1.35 -3.00 -30.25
N LEU A 148 -1.67 -2.46 -29.08
CA LEU A 148 -0.95 -1.31 -28.54
C LEU A 148 0.25 -1.78 -27.72
N ALA A 149 1.38 -1.12 -27.95
CA ALA A 149 2.55 -1.27 -27.11
C ALA A 149 2.43 -0.39 -25.88
N ARG A 150 3.06 -0.82 -24.80
CA ARG A 150 3.25 -0.05 -23.59
C ARG A 150 4.58 0.66 -23.70
N THR A 151 4.57 1.99 -23.64
CA THR A 151 5.73 2.85 -23.88
C THR A 151 6.03 3.68 -22.64
N HIS A 152 7.30 3.82 -22.29
CA HIS A 152 7.76 4.68 -21.22
C HIS A 152 8.12 6.06 -21.76
N ALA A 153 7.33 7.08 -21.40
CA ALA A 153 7.44 8.45 -21.93
C ALA A 153 8.15 9.41 -20.94
N GLY A 154 9.28 8.98 -20.37
CA GLY A 154 10.05 9.81 -19.44
C GLY A 154 9.27 10.18 -18.17
N LEU A 155 9.03 11.47 -17.93
CA LEU A 155 8.39 11.96 -16.69
C LEU A 155 6.90 11.62 -16.54
N SER A 156 6.22 11.18 -17.61
CA SER A 156 4.79 10.83 -17.57
C SER A 156 4.51 9.36 -17.28
N GLY A 157 5.54 8.53 -17.07
CA GLY A 157 5.40 7.10 -16.82
C GLY A 157 5.01 6.28 -18.06
N TRP A 158 4.45 5.10 -17.83
CA TRP A 158 4.05 4.14 -18.86
C TRP A 158 2.67 4.45 -19.45
N CYS A 159 2.49 4.31 -20.76
CA CYS A 159 1.21 4.51 -21.45
C CYS A 159 1.07 3.68 -22.73
N ASP A 160 -0.17 3.52 -23.20
CA ASP A 160 -0.45 2.84 -24.46
C ASP A 160 -0.16 3.73 -25.67
N ALA A 161 0.57 3.18 -26.65
CA ALA A 161 0.85 3.81 -27.92
C ALA A 161 0.89 2.77 -29.06
N PRO A 162 0.88 3.19 -30.34
CA PRO A 162 1.07 2.27 -31.46
C PRO A 162 2.40 1.49 -31.46
N GLY A 163 3.35 1.84 -30.59
CA GLY A 163 4.72 1.33 -30.58
C GLY A 163 5.64 2.15 -31.49
N SER A 164 6.88 2.28 -31.07
CA SER A 164 7.98 2.96 -31.76
C SER A 164 9.26 2.10 -31.74
N PRO A 165 9.19 0.80 -32.09
CA PRO A 165 10.30 -0.12 -31.92
C PRO A 165 11.54 0.34 -32.68
N GLY A 166 12.67 0.43 -31.96
CA GLY A 166 13.98 0.82 -32.44
C GLY A 166 14.25 2.33 -32.39
N VAL A 167 13.33 3.15 -31.88
CA VAL A 167 13.50 4.60 -31.77
C VAL A 167 12.90 5.16 -30.49
N ALA A 168 13.27 6.40 -30.14
CA ALA A 168 12.77 7.04 -28.93
C ALA A 168 11.23 7.19 -28.92
N ASN A 169 10.62 6.74 -27.83
CA ASN A 169 9.18 6.82 -27.59
C ASN A 169 8.65 8.26 -27.71
N ALA A 170 7.53 8.39 -28.43
CA ALA A 170 6.77 9.63 -28.43
C ALA A 170 6.18 9.89 -27.02
N PRO A 171 5.98 11.16 -26.63
CA PRO A 171 5.17 11.47 -25.46
C PRO A 171 3.79 10.82 -25.58
N CYS A 172 3.24 10.35 -24.45
CA CYS A 172 1.93 9.73 -24.42
C CYS A 172 0.90 10.58 -25.16
N PRO A 173 0.14 10.02 -26.12
CA PRO A 173 -0.90 10.77 -26.80
C PRO A 173 -1.94 11.21 -25.77
N SER A 174 -2.22 12.51 -25.72
CA SER A 174 -3.35 13.05 -24.95
C SER A 174 -4.64 12.58 -25.63
N LEU A 175 -5.17 11.43 -25.24
CA LEU A 175 -6.49 10.98 -25.70
C LEU A 175 -7.55 11.97 -25.15
N PRO A 176 -8.34 12.64 -26.00
CA PRO A 176 -9.33 13.62 -25.55
C PRO A 176 -10.50 12.98 -24.79
N ASP A 177 -10.77 11.70 -25.03
CA ASP A 177 -11.88 10.96 -24.45
C ASP A 177 -11.32 9.72 -23.75
N GLY A 178 -11.58 9.60 -22.44
CA GLY A 178 -11.33 8.37 -21.69
C GLY A 178 -12.30 7.28 -22.09
N GLY A 179 -11.93 6.02 -21.84
CA GLY A 179 -12.88 4.90 -21.95
C GLY A 179 -12.81 4.06 -23.22
N VAL A 180 -13.67 3.04 -23.24
CA VAL A 180 -13.89 2.11 -24.35
C VAL A 180 -15.32 2.28 -24.83
N THR A 181 -15.53 2.33 -26.14
CA THR A 181 -16.89 2.40 -26.69
C THR A 181 -17.61 1.07 -26.45
N SER A 182 -18.78 1.12 -25.81
CA SER A 182 -19.52 -0.08 -25.39
C SER A 182 -20.53 -0.60 -26.44
N GLY A 183 -20.65 0.08 -27.59
CA GLY A 183 -21.69 -0.19 -28.60
C GLY A 183 -23.11 0.24 -28.21
N ALA A 184 -23.33 0.62 -26.94
CA ALA A 184 -24.54 1.29 -26.50
C ALA A 184 -24.46 2.79 -26.80
N THR A 185 -25.62 3.45 -26.94
CA THR A 185 -25.70 4.90 -27.16
C THR A 185 -26.45 5.59 -26.04
N CYS A 186 -26.09 6.84 -25.75
CA CYS A 186 -26.77 7.71 -24.82
C CYS A 186 -26.87 9.12 -25.39
N LEU A 187 -27.80 9.93 -24.90
CA LEU A 187 -27.97 11.33 -25.32
C LEU A 187 -27.28 12.26 -24.31
N PRO A 188 -26.17 12.94 -24.69
CA PRO A 188 -25.50 13.86 -23.78
C PRO A 188 -26.42 15.00 -23.30
N PRO A 189 -26.22 15.54 -22.10
CA PRO A 189 -26.93 16.73 -21.65
C PRO A 189 -26.81 17.88 -22.67
N GLY A 190 -27.93 18.45 -23.10
CA GLY A 190 -27.96 19.55 -24.09
C GLY A 190 -27.72 19.15 -25.56
N ALA A 191 -27.42 17.88 -25.84
CA ALA A 191 -27.26 17.40 -27.22
C ALA A 191 -28.62 17.09 -27.89
N VAL A 192 -28.62 17.13 -29.23
CA VAL A 192 -29.79 16.83 -30.08
C VAL A 192 -29.72 15.44 -30.73
N SER A 193 -28.58 14.76 -30.64
CA SER A 193 -28.37 13.41 -31.17
C SER A 193 -27.55 12.56 -30.20
N PRO A 194 -27.84 11.25 -30.08
CA PRO A 194 -27.08 10.37 -29.22
C PRO A 194 -25.68 10.12 -29.76
N ARG A 195 -24.74 9.77 -28.87
CA ARG A 195 -23.40 9.26 -29.19
C ARG A 195 -23.18 7.92 -28.51
N GLU A 196 -22.12 7.22 -28.89
CA GLU A 196 -21.70 6.01 -28.18
C GLU A 196 -21.31 6.31 -26.74
N VAL A 197 -21.67 5.40 -25.83
CA VAL A 197 -21.28 5.42 -24.42
C VAL A 197 -19.78 5.13 -24.31
N GLN A 198 -19.07 6.03 -23.64
CA GLN A 198 -17.65 5.95 -23.33
C GLN A 198 -17.46 5.31 -21.95
N SER A 199 -17.41 3.97 -21.88
CA SER A 199 -17.29 3.27 -20.61
C SER A 199 -15.88 3.42 -20.04
N PRO A 200 -15.67 3.73 -18.75
CA PRO A 200 -14.32 3.81 -18.16
C PRO A 200 -13.57 2.49 -18.26
N ARG A 201 -12.25 2.56 -18.36
CA ARG A 201 -11.28 1.47 -18.14
C ARG A 201 -10.89 1.39 -16.66
N PRO A 202 -10.24 0.28 -16.23
CA PRO A 202 -9.65 0.21 -14.90
C PRO A 202 -8.80 1.45 -14.62
N GLY A 203 -9.16 2.16 -13.54
CA GLY A 203 -8.50 3.38 -13.11
C GLY A 203 -8.85 4.69 -13.80
N GLU A 204 -9.79 4.69 -14.74
CA GLU A 204 -10.36 5.91 -15.33
C GLU A 204 -11.50 6.52 -14.50
N LEU A 205 -12.02 5.74 -13.55
CA LEU A 205 -13.05 6.12 -12.59
C LEU A 205 -12.66 5.56 -11.22
N ILE A 206 -12.62 6.41 -10.19
CA ILE A 206 -12.08 6.09 -8.87
C ILE A 206 -13.17 6.31 -7.81
N ILE A 207 -13.44 5.34 -6.95
CA ILE A 207 -14.28 5.48 -5.75
C ILE A 207 -13.46 6.25 -4.72
N THR A 208 -14.02 7.36 -4.25
CA THR A 208 -13.32 8.32 -3.39
C THR A 208 -13.94 8.45 -2.01
N GLU A 209 -15.21 8.10 -1.85
CA GLU A 209 -15.89 8.19 -0.56
C GLU A 209 -17.05 7.20 -0.49
N VAL A 210 -17.28 6.61 0.69
CA VAL A 210 -18.32 5.60 0.92
C VAL A 210 -19.01 5.86 2.26
N MET A 211 -20.32 6.08 2.24
CA MET A 211 -21.18 6.11 3.42
C MET A 211 -22.00 4.84 3.49
N ALA A 212 -21.55 3.89 4.30
CA ALA A 212 -22.25 2.62 4.51
C ALA A 212 -23.27 2.67 5.65
N ASN A 213 -23.06 3.50 6.68
CA ASN A 213 -23.93 3.57 7.87
C ASN A 213 -24.38 5.01 8.14
N PRO A 214 -25.21 5.63 7.29
CA PRO A 214 -25.74 6.97 7.52
C PRO A 214 -26.59 7.06 8.80
N ARG A 215 -26.58 8.22 9.48
CA ARG A 215 -27.55 8.46 10.56
C ARG A 215 -28.97 8.46 10.02
N GLY A 216 -29.85 7.74 10.70
CA GLY A 216 -31.26 7.61 10.37
C GLY A 216 -31.58 6.25 9.75
N ASP A 217 -32.28 6.25 8.63
CA ASP A 217 -32.63 5.00 7.94
C ASP A 217 -31.52 4.61 6.95
N ASP A 218 -30.78 3.59 7.36
CA ASP A 218 -29.69 2.94 6.62
C ASP A 218 -30.11 2.57 5.20
N THR A 219 -31.36 2.18 5.00
CA THR A 219 -31.83 1.66 3.70
C THR A 219 -32.02 2.72 2.62
N VAL A 220 -31.90 4.01 2.96
CA VAL A 220 -32.10 5.15 2.04
C VAL A 220 -30.97 6.17 2.05
N GLY A 221 -30.12 6.19 3.08
CA GLY A 221 -29.07 7.20 3.23
C GLY A 221 -27.69 6.79 2.71
N GLU A 222 -27.49 5.55 2.27
CA GLU A 222 -26.19 5.11 1.77
C GLU A 222 -25.85 5.76 0.43
N TRP A 223 -24.57 6.05 0.25
CA TRP A 223 -24.04 6.62 -0.98
C TRP A 223 -22.55 6.31 -1.12
N LEU A 224 -22.06 6.46 -2.35
CA LEU A 224 -20.63 6.49 -2.65
C LEU A 224 -20.35 7.58 -3.68
N GLU A 225 -19.15 8.14 -3.62
CA GLU A 225 -18.66 9.12 -4.58
C GLU A 225 -17.61 8.48 -5.50
N VAL A 226 -17.76 8.74 -6.80
CA VAL A 226 -16.76 8.40 -7.81
C VAL A 226 -16.20 9.65 -8.45
N ARG A 227 -14.93 9.62 -8.84
CA ARG A 227 -14.22 10.68 -9.54
C ARG A 227 -13.59 10.16 -10.81
N ALA A 228 -13.85 10.83 -11.93
CA ALA A 228 -13.26 10.46 -13.21
C ALA A 228 -11.87 11.06 -13.37
N THR A 229 -10.89 10.29 -13.88
CA THR A 229 -9.55 10.82 -14.21
C THR A 229 -9.48 11.35 -15.65
N VAL A 230 -10.42 10.90 -16.48
CA VAL A 230 -10.61 11.26 -17.89
C VAL A 230 -12.11 11.36 -18.18
N PRO A 231 -12.54 12.00 -19.28
CA PRO A 231 -13.96 12.05 -19.61
C PRO A 231 -14.54 10.65 -19.85
N VAL A 232 -15.60 10.27 -19.14
CA VAL A 232 -16.23 8.94 -19.22
C VAL A 232 -17.75 9.00 -18.98
N ASP A 233 -18.47 7.94 -19.32
CA ASP A 233 -19.88 7.74 -19.02
C ASP A 233 -20.09 6.54 -18.09
N LEU A 234 -20.96 6.70 -17.09
CA LEU A 234 -21.30 5.65 -16.14
C LEU A 234 -22.42 4.72 -16.66
N ASN A 235 -22.98 4.98 -17.85
CA ASN A 235 -24.06 4.18 -18.42
C ASN A 235 -23.63 2.72 -18.59
N GLY A 236 -24.43 1.82 -18.04
CA GLY A 236 -24.24 0.38 -18.15
C GLY A 236 -23.20 -0.21 -17.19
N LEU A 237 -22.56 0.62 -16.37
CA LEU A 237 -21.74 0.13 -15.25
C LEU A 237 -22.61 -0.54 -14.19
N THR A 238 -22.05 -1.53 -13.51
CA THR A 238 -22.65 -2.18 -12.36
C THR A 238 -21.94 -1.73 -11.10
N VAL A 239 -22.71 -1.25 -10.12
CA VAL A 239 -22.20 -0.77 -8.82
C VAL A 239 -22.77 -1.63 -7.71
N GLY A 240 -21.92 -2.12 -6.82
CA GLY A 240 -22.38 -2.92 -5.68
C GLY A 240 -21.27 -3.68 -4.99
N THR A 241 -21.64 -4.76 -4.32
CA THR A 241 -20.71 -5.64 -3.59
C THR A 241 -20.17 -6.75 -4.49
N ASP A 242 -19.36 -7.63 -3.89
CA ASP A 242 -18.92 -8.90 -4.48
C ASP A 242 -20.06 -9.87 -4.84
N THR A 243 -21.24 -9.71 -4.24
CA THR A 243 -22.36 -10.67 -4.33
C THR A 243 -23.63 -10.09 -4.94
N SER A 244 -23.72 -8.76 -5.06
CA SER A 244 -24.90 -8.05 -5.56
C SER A 244 -24.51 -6.74 -6.25
N GLY A 245 -25.25 -6.34 -7.27
CA GLY A 245 -24.95 -5.15 -8.07
C GLY A 245 -26.20 -4.51 -8.65
N THR A 246 -26.18 -3.19 -8.81
CA THR A 246 -27.17 -2.43 -9.58
C THR A 246 -26.53 -1.93 -10.86
N ARG A 247 -27.14 -2.23 -12.00
CA ARG A 247 -26.74 -1.68 -13.30
C ARG A 247 -27.29 -0.26 -13.44
N LEU A 248 -26.43 0.70 -13.80
CA LEU A 248 -26.79 2.09 -14.00
C LEU A 248 -27.36 2.29 -15.40
N GLU A 249 -28.67 2.50 -15.49
CA GLU A 249 -29.39 2.68 -16.76
C GLU A 249 -29.90 4.12 -16.88
N SER A 250 -29.67 4.74 -18.05
CA SER A 250 -30.22 6.05 -18.38
C SER A 250 -30.20 6.26 -19.90
N GLU A 251 -31.26 6.87 -20.43
CA GLU A 251 -31.29 7.32 -21.83
C GLU A 251 -30.38 8.54 -22.06
N ARG A 252 -30.15 9.33 -21.00
CA ARG A 252 -29.17 10.42 -20.98
C ARG A 252 -27.80 9.89 -20.60
N CYS A 253 -26.74 10.48 -21.15
CA CYS A 253 -25.40 10.13 -20.72
C CYS A 253 -25.18 10.57 -19.26
N LEU A 254 -24.74 9.62 -18.43
CA LEU A 254 -24.24 9.84 -17.08
C LEU A 254 -22.76 10.21 -17.17
N SER A 255 -22.48 11.34 -17.83
CA SER A 255 -21.12 11.75 -18.18
C SER A 255 -20.42 12.46 -17.02
N LEU A 256 -19.12 12.20 -16.88
CA LEU A 256 -18.19 12.96 -16.05
C LEU A 256 -17.06 13.49 -16.91
N ALA A 257 -16.68 14.74 -16.70
CA ALA A 257 -15.45 15.31 -17.21
C ALA A 257 -14.23 14.84 -16.38
N ALA A 258 -13.03 14.98 -16.95
CA ALA A 258 -11.79 14.71 -16.21
C ALA A 258 -11.72 15.55 -14.92
N GLY A 259 -11.51 14.86 -13.80
CA GLY A 259 -11.44 15.43 -12.46
C GLY A 259 -12.78 15.69 -11.77
N GLU A 260 -13.91 15.48 -12.46
CA GLU A 260 -15.26 15.65 -11.93
C GLU A 260 -15.66 14.48 -11.01
N SER A 261 -16.34 14.79 -9.90
CA SER A 261 -16.91 13.81 -8.97
C SER A 261 -18.42 13.70 -9.15
N ALA A 262 -18.98 12.52 -8.92
CA ALA A 262 -20.41 12.31 -8.83
C ALA A 262 -20.81 11.36 -7.69
N LEU A 263 -21.98 11.66 -7.13
CA LEU A 263 -22.63 10.85 -6.11
C LEU A 263 -23.51 9.78 -6.75
N LEU A 264 -23.35 8.54 -6.28
CA LEU A 264 -24.30 7.47 -6.48
C LEU A 264 -24.96 7.18 -5.13
N ALA A 265 -26.29 7.16 -5.06
CA ALA A 265 -27.00 7.06 -3.78
C ALA A 265 -28.18 6.08 -3.81
N ARG A 266 -28.68 5.67 -2.65
CA ARG A 266 -29.89 4.84 -2.55
C ARG A 266 -31.16 5.57 -2.99
N ARG A 267 -31.22 6.89 -2.79
CA ARG A 267 -32.37 7.76 -3.11
C ARG A 267 -31.89 9.12 -3.62
N ARG A 268 -32.65 9.73 -4.52
CA ARG A 268 -32.36 11.08 -5.03
C ARG A 268 -32.85 12.17 -4.09
N GLU A 269 -33.97 11.91 -3.42
CA GLU A 269 -34.69 12.91 -2.65
C GLU A 269 -33.90 13.32 -1.39
N PRO A 270 -33.47 14.59 -1.27
CA PRO A 270 -32.62 15.05 -0.18
C PRO A 270 -33.28 14.90 1.20
N GLU A 271 -34.60 14.91 1.25
CA GLU A 271 -35.39 14.78 2.48
C GLU A 271 -35.24 13.39 3.14
N VAL A 272 -34.89 12.36 2.35
CA VAL A 272 -34.73 10.99 2.86
C VAL A 272 -33.29 10.52 2.86
N ASN A 273 -32.47 10.96 1.90
CA ASN A 273 -31.06 10.54 1.78
C ASN A 273 -30.10 11.27 2.74
N GLY A 274 -30.62 12.11 3.64
CA GLY A 274 -29.83 12.82 4.63
C GLY A 274 -29.20 14.11 4.10
N GLY A 275 -29.83 14.76 3.13
CA GLY A 275 -29.45 16.08 2.62
C GLY A 275 -28.29 16.07 1.63
N LEU A 276 -28.16 15.02 0.81
CA LEU A 276 -27.14 14.96 -0.23
C LEU A 276 -27.39 15.99 -1.34
N PRO A 277 -26.32 16.50 -1.99
CA PRO A 277 -26.44 17.07 -3.34
C PRO A 277 -27.05 16.07 -4.32
N GLU A 278 -27.61 16.56 -5.44
CA GLU A 278 -28.30 15.71 -6.42
C GLU A 278 -27.40 14.54 -6.89
N PRO A 279 -27.79 13.28 -6.63
CA PRO A 279 -27.03 12.12 -7.09
C PRO A 279 -27.09 11.99 -8.61
N LEU A 280 -25.98 11.58 -9.25
CA LEU A 280 -25.95 11.33 -10.69
C LEU A 280 -26.79 10.10 -11.05
N ALA A 281 -26.69 9.04 -10.24
CA ALA A 281 -27.51 7.83 -10.40
C ALA A 281 -27.86 7.19 -9.05
N THR A 282 -28.79 6.24 -9.08
CA THR A 282 -29.21 5.50 -7.88
C THR A 282 -28.82 4.04 -7.93
N PHE A 283 -28.49 3.46 -6.77
CA PHE A 283 -28.29 2.02 -6.62
C PHE A 283 -29.25 1.42 -5.58
N SER A 284 -29.41 0.10 -5.61
CA SER A 284 -30.35 -0.66 -4.76
C SER A 284 -29.67 -1.80 -3.98
N VAL A 285 -28.34 -1.84 -4.00
CA VAL A 285 -27.52 -2.72 -3.17
C VAL A 285 -27.39 -2.12 -1.78
N ASP A 286 -27.37 -2.96 -0.74
CA ASP A 286 -27.07 -2.53 0.63
C ASP A 286 -25.55 -2.58 0.86
N LEU A 287 -24.98 -1.52 1.43
CA LEU A 287 -23.58 -1.48 1.85
C LEU A 287 -23.50 -2.05 3.27
N ARG A 288 -22.53 -2.94 3.53
CA ARG A 288 -22.52 -3.69 4.79
C ARG A 288 -21.90 -2.85 5.90
N ASN A 289 -22.65 -2.62 6.97
CA ASN A 289 -22.13 -1.90 8.14
C ASN A 289 -20.91 -2.58 8.81
N ALA A 290 -20.78 -3.89 8.67
CA ALA A 290 -19.61 -4.64 9.14
C ALA A 290 -18.34 -4.42 8.30
N GLY A 291 -18.42 -3.63 7.22
CA GLY A 291 -17.36 -3.48 6.22
C GLY A 291 -17.50 -4.46 5.07
N GLY A 292 -16.73 -4.22 4.00
CA GLY A 292 -16.74 -5.04 2.80
C GLY A 292 -16.06 -4.34 1.63
N VAL A 293 -16.30 -4.88 0.44
CA VAL A 293 -15.82 -4.30 -0.82
C VAL A 293 -17.02 -3.74 -1.57
N VAL A 294 -16.90 -2.49 -1.99
CA VAL A 294 -17.75 -1.92 -3.04
C VAL A 294 -16.95 -1.85 -4.33
N ALA A 295 -17.58 -2.19 -5.44
CA ALA A 295 -16.94 -2.27 -6.75
C ALA A 295 -17.81 -1.63 -7.83
N VAL A 296 -17.13 -1.04 -8.81
CA VAL A 296 -17.71 -0.58 -10.07
C VAL A 296 -17.19 -1.46 -11.19
N ARG A 297 -18.09 -1.99 -12.03
CA ARG A 297 -17.75 -2.96 -13.09
C ARG A 297 -18.36 -2.58 -14.43
N ALA A 298 -17.62 -2.79 -15.51
CA ALA A 298 -18.14 -2.78 -16.88
C ALA A 298 -18.25 -4.22 -17.37
N GLY A 299 -19.45 -4.81 -17.30
CA GLY A 299 -19.61 -6.25 -17.55
C GLY A 299 -18.83 -7.07 -16.52
N SER A 300 -17.87 -7.88 -17.00
CA SER A 300 -16.96 -8.65 -16.13
C SER A 300 -15.71 -7.88 -15.70
N VAL A 301 -15.43 -6.72 -16.31
CA VAL A 301 -14.22 -5.94 -16.03
C VAL A 301 -14.41 -5.15 -14.74
N LEU A 302 -13.48 -5.30 -13.78
CA LEU A 302 -13.42 -4.44 -12.60
C LEU A 302 -12.83 -3.08 -13.00
N ILE A 303 -13.61 -2.02 -12.86
CA ILE A 303 -13.14 -0.65 -13.14
C ILE A 303 -12.42 -0.09 -11.92
N ASP A 304 -13.04 -0.25 -10.76
CA ASP A 304 -12.46 0.16 -9.49
C ASP A 304 -13.14 -0.55 -8.31
N SER A 305 -12.45 -0.63 -7.18
CA SER A 305 -13.00 -1.13 -5.93
C SER A 305 -12.47 -0.39 -4.72
N ALA A 306 -13.28 -0.30 -3.67
CA ALA A 306 -12.86 0.22 -2.38
C ALA A 306 -13.14 -0.82 -1.30
N LEU A 307 -12.11 -1.18 -0.54
CA LEU A 307 -12.23 -1.91 0.72
C LEU A 307 -12.52 -0.90 1.84
N TYR A 308 -13.70 -0.99 2.44
CA TYR A 308 -14.07 -0.20 3.62
C TYR A 308 -14.23 -1.11 4.83
N GLY A 309 -13.69 -0.67 5.97
CA GLY A 309 -13.82 -1.38 7.25
C GLY A 309 -15.22 -1.25 7.86
N PRO A 310 -15.41 -1.76 9.10
CA PRO A 310 -16.64 -1.54 9.85
C PRO A 310 -16.98 -0.04 9.92
N SER A 311 -18.19 0.32 9.50
CA SER A 311 -18.62 1.71 9.41
C SER A 311 -19.08 2.23 10.77
N GLN A 312 -18.87 3.54 10.99
CA GLN A 312 -19.37 4.24 12.18
C GLN A 312 -20.68 4.94 11.83
N ASP A 313 -21.59 5.05 12.81
CA ASP A 313 -22.88 5.72 12.63
C ASP A 313 -22.70 7.19 12.18
N GLY A 314 -23.18 7.45 10.97
CA GLY A 314 -23.12 8.73 10.27
C GLY A 314 -21.75 9.16 9.81
N VAL A 315 -20.78 8.26 9.60
CA VAL A 315 -19.42 8.65 9.18
C VAL A 315 -19.04 7.94 7.89
N ALA A 316 -18.79 8.72 6.84
CA ALA A 316 -18.24 8.20 5.59
C ALA A 316 -16.77 7.82 5.76
N THR A 317 -16.34 6.82 4.99
CA THR A 317 -14.92 6.54 4.78
C THR A 317 -14.51 7.22 3.48
N GLN A 318 -13.49 8.07 3.52
CA GLN A 318 -13.00 8.86 2.38
C GLN A 318 -11.54 8.55 2.09
N VAL A 319 -11.13 8.67 0.82
CA VAL A 319 -9.71 8.68 0.45
C VAL A 319 -9.12 10.07 0.71
N SER A 320 -7.87 10.12 1.20
CA SER A 320 -7.17 11.36 1.52
C SER A 320 -7.03 12.26 0.30
N ALA A 321 -7.39 13.53 0.44
CA ALA A 321 -6.94 14.54 -0.51
C ALA A 321 -5.43 14.87 -0.35
N PRO A 322 -4.75 15.33 -1.40
CA PRO A 322 -5.20 15.29 -2.79
C PRO A 322 -5.19 13.83 -3.29
N LEU A 323 -6.23 13.42 -4.00
CA LEU A 323 -6.19 12.17 -4.76
C LEU A 323 -5.11 12.33 -5.84
N ALA A 324 -4.05 11.52 -5.79
CA ALA A 324 -3.11 11.50 -6.91
C ALA A 324 -3.86 11.05 -8.18
N SER A 325 -3.36 11.43 -9.35
CA SER A 325 -4.01 11.14 -10.63
C SER A 325 -4.07 9.64 -11.00
N ASP A 326 -3.52 8.76 -10.17
CA ASP A 326 -3.58 7.32 -10.34
C ASP A 326 -4.70 6.68 -9.50
N ALA A 327 -5.30 5.63 -10.05
CA ALA A 327 -6.34 4.84 -9.41
C ALA A 327 -5.80 3.69 -8.55
N LYS A 328 -4.50 3.63 -8.28
CA LYS A 328 -3.93 2.61 -7.39
C LYS A 328 -3.92 3.11 -5.94
N ASN A 329 -4.01 4.42 -5.72
CA ASN A 329 -3.98 4.98 -4.37
C ASN A 329 -5.23 4.68 -3.53
N ASN A 330 -6.41 4.55 -4.12
CA ASN A 330 -7.62 4.13 -3.38
C ASN A 330 -7.67 2.59 -3.17
N ASP A 331 -6.77 1.81 -3.75
CA ASP A 331 -6.60 0.39 -3.39
C ASP A 331 -5.76 0.21 -2.11
N VAL A 332 -5.01 1.26 -1.71
CA VAL A 332 -4.18 1.24 -0.50
C VAL A 332 -5.05 1.59 0.70
N THR A 333 -5.26 0.64 1.62
CA THR A 333 -6.05 0.84 2.85
C THR A 333 -5.60 2.06 3.67
N ALA A 334 -4.31 2.39 3.67
CA ALA A 334 -3.76 3.54 4.38
C ALA A 334 -4.17 4.90 3.78
N SER A 335 -4.65 4.92 2.53
CA SER A 335 -5.16 6.13 1.89
C SER A 335 -6.58 6.50 2.34
N TRP A 336 -7.28 5.59 3.03
CA TRP A 336 -8.64 5.81 3.51
C TRP A 336 -8.69 6.23 4.97
N CYS A 337 -9.58 7.16 5.30
CA CYS A 337 -9.83 7.61 6.66
C CYS A 337 -11.30 7.96 6.88
N ALA A 338 -11.70 8.10 8.15
CA ALA A 338 -13.01 8.62 8.50
C ALA A 338 -13.15 10.09 8.07
N ALA A 339 -14.28 10.42 7.45
CA ALA A 339 -14.62 11.79 7.12
C ALA A 339 -14.93 12.60 8.40
N THR A 340 -14.59 13.88 8.38
CA THR A 340 -14.70 14.76 9.56
C THR A 340 -15.58 15.98 9.31
N GLU A 341 -15.95 16.24 8.05
CA GLU A 341 -16.77 17.39 7.70
C GLU A 341 -18.25 17.07 7.82
N ALA A 342 -18.99 17.88 8.56
CA ALA A 342 -20.43 17.70 8.65
C ALA A 342 -21.13 18.05 7.34
N TYR A 343 -22.09 17.21 6.92
CA TYR A 343 -23.01 17.48 5.83
C TYR A 343 -24.45 17.10 6.22
N GLY A 344 -25.40 17.61 5.44
CA GLY A 344 -26.81 17.32 5.61
C GLY A 344 -27.40 17.88 6.91
N ASP A 345 -28.64 17.49 7.19
CA ASP A 345 -29.42 17.93 8.35
C ASP A 345 -29.35 16.95 9.53
N LYS A 346 -28.92 15.71 9.29
CA LYS A 346 -28.76 14.64 10.29
C LYS A 346 -27.39 14.62 10.97
N GLY A 347 -26.50 15.55 10.60
CA GLY A 347 -25.16 15.68 11.15
C GLY A 347 -24.21 14.55 10.76
N ASN A 348 -24.43 13.94 9.59
CA ASN A 348 -23.50 12.98 9.01
C ASN A 348 -22.15 13.65 8.73
N LEU A 349 -21.07 12.88 8.71
CA LEU A 349 -19.73 13.31 8.38
C LEU A 349 -19.33 12.73 7.02
N GLY A 350 -18.90 13.60 6.11
CA GLY A 350 -18.62 13.28 4.72
C GLY A 350 -18.44 14.54 3.88
N THR A 351 -17.92 14.38 2.66
CA THR A 351 -17.72 15.46 1.69
C THR A 351 -18.51 15.28 0.39
N PRO A 352 -19.80 14.89 0.42
CA PRO A 352 -20.51 14.55 -0.80
C PRO A 352 -20.53 15.71 -1.81
N GLY A 353 -20.08 15.44 -3.02
CA GLY A 353 -19.97 16.39 -4.13
C GLY A 353 -18.86 17.42 -3.99
N ARG A 354 -17.94 17.25 -3.03
CA ARG A 354 -16.85 18.19 -2.73
C ARG A 354 -15.54 17.43 -2.57
N THR A 355 -14.43 18.13 -2.76
CA THR A 355 -13.11 17.53 -2.52
C THR A 355 -12.99 17.05 -1.08
N ASN A 356 -12.64 15.77 -0.92
CA ASN A 356 -12.33 15.13 0.35
C ASN A 356 -11.34 15.96 1.18
N ARG A 357 -11.37 15.74 2.50
CA ARG A 357 -10.35 16.32 3.37
C ARG A 357 -9.07 15.50 3.25
N VAL A 358 -7.93 16.17 3.38
CA VAL A 358 -6.67 15.47 3.62
C VAL A 358 -6.91 14.61 4.84
N CYS A 359 -6.55 13.33 4.76
CA CYS A 359 -6.42 12.48 5.93
C CYS A 359 -5.21 13.00 6.72
N THR A 360 -5.33 14.21 7.27
CA THR A 360 -4.43 14.68 8.29
C THR A 360 -4.69 13.75 9.45
N ALA A 361 -3.73 12.88 9.72
CA ALA A 361 -3.73 11.94 10.83
C ALA A 361 -3.62 12.68 12.18
N THR A 362 -4.55 13.62 12.40
CA THR A 362 -4.70 14.45 13.59
C THR A 362 -5.99 14.21 14.33
N ASP A 363 -6.89 13.33 13.87
CA ASP A 363 -8.05 12.92 14.65
C ASP A 363 -8.55 11.52 14.24
N ALA A 364 -8.08 10.49 14.93
CA ALA A 364 -8.76 9.20 14.94
C ALA A 364 -9.90 9.26 15.98
N GLY A 365 -11.04 9.91 15.70
CA GLY A 365 -12.05 10.16 16.74
C GLY A 365 -13.45 9.66 16.39
N THR A 366 -13.83 8.49 16.91
CA THR A 366 -15.24 8.23 17.23
C THR A 366 -15.69 9.18 18.34
N ALA A 367 -16.91 9.73 18.26
CA ALA A 367 -17.48 10.58 19.32
C ALA A 367 -17.69 9.79 20.63
N GLN A 368 -16.70 9.78 21.51
CA GLN A 368 -16.80 9.36 22.91
C GLN A 368 -16.60 10.56 23.84
N ALA A 369 -17.00 10.42 25.11
CA ALA A 369 -16.74 11.42 26.14
C ALA A 369 -15.25 11.81 26.12
N GLY A 370 -14.99 13.09 25.85
CA GLY A 370 -13.67 13.60 25.53
C GLY A 370 -12.73 13.74 26.73
N CYS A 371 -11.51 14.18 26.46
CA CYS A 371 -10.50 14.54 27.44
C CYS A 371 -10.19 16.04 27.36
N ILE A 372 -9.57 16.59 28.41
CA ILE A 372 -9.09 17.97 28.41
C ILE A 372 -7.71 18.01 27.75
N ASP A 373 -7.60 18.74 26.63
CA ASP A 373 -6.33 18.95 25.94
C ASP A 373 -5.40 19.82 26.80
N ARG A 374 -4.23 19.29 27.14
CA ARG A 374 -3.27 19.97 28.05
C ARG A 374 -2.72 21.28 27.46
N THR A 375 -2.76 21.43 26.14
CA THR A 375 -2.23 22.61 25.44
C THR A 375 -3.26 23.73 25.41
N THR A 376 -4.52 23.40 25.16
CA THR A 376 -5.59 24.39 24.98
C THR A 376 -6.46 24.59 26.22
N GLY A 377 -6.44 23.63 27.15
CA GLY A 377 -7.33 23.59 28.32
C GLY A 377 -8.80 23.32 27.97
N GLN A 378 -9.12 22.98 26.71
CA GLN A 378 -10.48 22.71 26.25
C GLN A 378 -10.74 21.21 26.18
N THR A 379 -12.01 20.83 26.40
CA THR A 379 -12.46 19.46 26.15
C THR A 379 -12.52 19.21 24.65
N ARG A 380 -11.95 18.08 24.21
CA ARG A 380 -12.07 17.58 22.83
C ARG A 380 -12.27 16.07 22.81
N ALA A 381 -12.76 15.55 21.69
CA ALA A 381 -12.89 14.10 21.50
C ALA A 381 -11.53 13.40 21.58
N LEU A 382 -11.55 12.12 21.99
CA LEU A 382 -10.36 11.26 22.00
C LEU A 382 -9.93 10.95 20.57
N ARG A 383 -8.61 10.97 20.34
CA ARG A 383 -7.97 10.42 19.15
C ARG A 383 -7.64 8.94 19.36
N THR A 384 -8.66 8.11 19.47
CA THR A 384 -8.57 6.66 19.65
C THR A 384 -7.64 6.00 18.63
N PRO A 385 -6.57 5.29 19.04
CA PRO A 385 -5.69 4.61 18.11
C PRO A 385 -6.39 3.46 17.39
N THR A 386 -6.03 3.25 16.11
CA THR A 386 -6.43 2.09 15.30
C THR A 386 -5.20 1.22 14.95
N VAL A 387 -5.40 0.06 14.32
CA VAL A 387 -4.30 -0.82 13.89
C VAL A 387 -3.30 -0.02 13.03
N GLY A 388 -2.00 -0.18 13.30
CA GLY A 388 -0.94 0.60 12.66
C GLY A 388 -0.81 2.04 13.18
N SER A 389 -1.36 2.36 14.36
CA SER A 389 -1.16 3.67 15.02
C SER A 389 -0.05 3.66 16.06
N LEU A 390 0.21 2.52 16.68
CA LEU A 390 1.12 2.35 17.80
C LEU A 390 2.05 1.16 17.55
N VAL A 391 3.28 1.25 18.07
CA VAL A 391 4.27 0.17 18.05
C VAL A 391 4.93 0.09 19.42
N LEU A 392 4.93 -1.08 20.04
CA LEU A 392 5.71 -1.44 21.21
C LEU A 392 7.17 -1.51 20.77
N THR A 393 7.99 -0.68 21.41
CA THR A 393 9.37 -0.45 20.96
C THR A 393 10.38 -0.85 22.00
N GLU A 394 10.07 -0.80 23.29
CA GLU A 394 11.00 -1.18 24.33
C GLU A 394 10.27 -1.59 25.61
N PHE A 395 10.83 -2.48 26.41
CA PHE A 395 10.32 -2.78 27.74
C PHE A 395 11.43 -3.19 28.72
N MET A 396 11.25 -2.82 29.99
CA MET A 396 12.11 -3.21 31.12
C MET A 396 11.32 -4.10 32.06
N ALA A 397 11.61 -5.42 32.04
CA ALA A 397 10.95 -6.39 32.91
C ALA A 397 11.69 -6.61 34.24
N ASP A 398 13.03 -6.51 34.26
CA ASP A 398 13.84 -6.82 35.45
C ASP A 398 14.75 -5.62 35.79
N PRO A 399 14.20 -4.49 36.28
CA PRO A 399 15.01 -3.34 36.68
C PRO A 399 15.99 -3.71 37.81
N ALA A 400 17.22 -3.19 37.75
CA ALA A 400 18.22 -3.46 38.79
C ALA A 400 18.36 -2.30 39.78
N ALA A 401 18.00 -1.08 39.35
CA ALA A 401 18.19 0.11 40.17
C ALA A 401 17.10 0.29 41.26
N VAL A 402 15.89 -0.23 41.02
CA VAL A 402 14.75 -0.23 41.95
C VAL A 402 13.97 -1.55 41.80
N PRO A 403 13.14 -1.95 42.78
CA PRO A 403 12.33 -3.17 42.65
C PRO A 403 11.36 -3.10 41.46
N ASP A 404 11.05 -4.26 40.85
CA ASP A 404 10.15 -4.41 39.69
C ASP A 404 8.82 -3.68 39.86
N ALA A 405 8.25 -3.76 41.06
CA ALA A 405 7.00 -3.09 41.40
C ALA A 405 7.02 -1.56 41.23
N GLN A 406 8.20 -0.95 41.06
CA GLN A 406 8.42 0.47 40.83
C GLN A 406 9.13 0.74 39.50
N GLY A 407 10.04 -0.13 39.06
CA GLY A 407 10.95 0.14 37.93
C GLY A 407 10.56 -0.47 36.59
N GLU A 408 9.51 -1.28 36.51
CA GLU A 408 9.08 -1.82 35.21
C GLU A 408 8.38 -0.76 34.36
N TRP A 409 8.64 -0.82 33.05
CA TRP A 409 8.02 0.07 32.07
C TRP A 409 7.99 -0.53 30.66
N VAL A 410 7.11 0.04 29.85
CA VAL A 410 6.90 -0.29 28.44
C VAL A 410 6.89 1.01 27.64
N GLU A 411 7.58 1.04 26.52
CA GLU A 411 7.60 2.17 25.59
C GLU A 411 6.79 1.88 24.33
N VAL A 412 6.06 2.92 23.91
CA VAL A 412 5.23 2.92 22.72
C VAL A 412 5.67 4.06 21.82
N LEU A 413 5.82 3.78 20.53
CA LEU A 413 5.96 4.75 19.45
C LEU A 413 4.59 4.97 18.81
N ALA A 414 4.19 6.24 18.64
CA ALA A 414 3.01 6.58 17.86
C ALA A 414 3.40 6.91 16.40
N LEU A 415 2.78 6.23 15.44
CA LEU A 415 2.96 6.49 14.01
C LEU A 415 2.04 7.61 13.49
N ARG A 416 1.06 8.01 14.31
CA ARG A 416 0.12 9.11 14.05
C ARG A 416 -0.21 9.84 15.34
N GLU A 417 -0.88 10.99 15.27
CA GLU A 417 -1.32 11.67 16.50
C GLU A 417 -2.50 10.91 17.12
N VAL A 418 -2.34 10.47 18.37
CA VAL A 418 -3.32 9.65 19.09
C VAL A 418 -3.42 10.05 20.56
N ASP A 419 -4.49 9.63 21.22
CA ASP A 419 -4.63 9.67 22.67
C ASP A 419 -4.67 8.24 23.21
N LEU A 420 -3.85 7.93 24.20
CA LEU A 420 -3.85 6.59 24.81
C LEU A 420 -5.04 6.34 25.75
N ASN A 421 -5.94 7.31 25.93
CA ASN A 421 -7.16 7.14 26.72
C ASN A 421 -8.00 5.96 26.18
N GLY A 422 -8.36 5.03 27.05
CA GLY A 422 -9.10 3.82 26.70
C GLY A 422 -8.25 2.70 26.07
N VAL A 423 -6.95 2.92 25.85
CA VAL A 423 -6.03 1.86 25.41
C VAL A 423 -5.74 0.93 26.60
N THR A 424 -5.86 -0.36 26.36
CA THR A 424 -5.52 -1.43 27.31
C THR A 424 -4.13 -1.95 27.01
N LEU A 425 -3.23 -1.89 27.99
CA LEU A 425 -1.98 -2.64 28.00
C LEU A 425 -2.21 -3.93 28.80
N ALA A 426 -1.80 -5.08 28.26
CA ALA A 426 -2.01 -6.37 28.89
C ALA A 426 -0.84 -7.33 28.66
N ASN A 427 -0.70 -8.28 29.59
CA ASN A 427 0.11 -9.48 29.45
C ASN A 427 -0.63 -10.69 30.06
N GLU A 428 0.07 -11.80 30.26
CA GLU A 428 -0.46 -13.02 30.88
C GLU A 428 -0.86 -12.88 32.35
N SER A 429 -0.30 -11.88 33.06
CA SER A 429 -0.53 -11.65 34.49
C SER A 429 -1.70 -10.70 34.77
N GLY A 430 -2.03 -9.82 33.83
CA GLY A 430 -3.07 -8.83 34.02
C GLY A 430 -3.21 -7.84 32.86
N SER A 431 -4.05 -6.83 33.08
CA SER A 431 -4.26 -5.73 32.15
C SER A 431 -4.51 -4.43 32.89
N SER A 432 -4.27 -3.30 32.22
CA SER A 432 -4.58 -1.96 32.72
C SER A 432 -5.11 -1.12 31.56
N VAL A 433 -6.26 -0.48 31.78
CA VAL A 433 -6.80 0.51 30.86
C VAL A 433 -6.19 1.86 31.24
N LEU A 434 -5.62 2.55 30.25
CA LEU A 434 -5.06 3.87 30.41
C LEU A 434 -6.20 4.89 30.42
N GLU A 435 -6.44 5.50 31.58
CA GLU A 435 -7.52 6.45 31.77
C GLU A 435 -7.01 7.74 32.41
N SER A 436 -7.48 8.88 31.93
CA SER A 436 -7.16 10.19 32.49
C SER A 436 -8.21 11.23 32.08
N PRO A 437 -8.56 12.19 32.95
CA PRO A 437 -9.36 13.34 32.55
C PRO A 437 -8.61 14.26 31.57
N LEU A 438 -7.28 14.22 31.57
CA LEU A 438 -6.45 14.91 30.59
C LEU A 438 -6.17 13.98 29.41
N CYS A 439 -5.99 14.56 28.22
CA CYS A 439 -5.61 13.77 27.05
C CYS A 439 -4.21 13.17 27.24
N LEU A 440 -4.11 11.85 27.09
CA LEU A 440 -2.85 11.09 27.04
C LEU A 440 -2.28 11.14 25.63
N SER A 441 -2.03 12.35 25.15
CA SER A 441 -1.72 12.61 23.74
C SER A 441 -0.29 12.25 23.37
N MET A 442 -0.13 11.61 22.22
CA MET A 442 1.15 11.37 21.55
C MET A 442 1.13 11.99 20.17
N LYS A 443 2.22 12.66 19.78
CA LYS A 443 2.43 13.14 18.40
C LYS A 443 2.95 12.01 17.52
N ALA A 444 2.70 12.10 16.22
CA ALA A 444 3.29 11.19 15.24
C ALA A 444 4.84 11.24 15.34
N GLY A 445 5.47 10.06 15.34
CA GLY A 445 6.91 9.88 15.58
C GLY A 445 7.33 10.02 17.05
N GLY A 446 6.39 10.29 17.96
CA GLY A 446 6.68 10.47 19.39
C GLY A 446 6.73 9.15 20.15
N PHE A 447 7.63 9.08 21.13
CA PHE A 447 7.74 7.96 22.07
C PHE A 447 7.07 8.33 23.39
N ALA A 448 6.40 7.36 24.02
CA ALA A 448 5.80 7.50 25.33
C ALA A 448 6.13 6.32 26.23
N VAL A 449 6.39 6.61 27.50
CA VAL A 449 6.67 5.61 28.53
C VAL A 449 5.41 5.34 29.34
N LEU A 450 5.04 4.08 29.44
CA LEU A 450 4.06 3.55 30.38
C LEU A 450 4.81 2.84 31.51
N ALA A 451 4.51 3.11 32.78
CA ALA A 451 5.31 2.60 33.89
C ALA A 451 4.47 2.12 35.08
N ARG A 452 5.08 1.42 36.04
CA ARG A 452 4.43 1.04 37.31
C ARG A 452 4.09 2.23 38.21
N GLY A 453 4.80 3.35 38.03
CA GLY A 453 4.57 4.61 38.74
C GLY A 453 5.22 5.79 38.02
N ASP A 454 4.72 6.99 38.26
CA ASP A 454 5.14 8.23 37.58
C ASP A 454 6.09 9.10 38.41
N ASP A 455 6.32 8.78 39.69
CA ASP A 455 7.30 9.46 40.53
C ASP A 455 8.73 9.03 40.17
N ALA A 456 9.44 9.94 39.47
CA ALA A 456 10.82 9.77 39.03
C ALA A 456 11.80 9.42 40.18
N SER A 457 11.50 9.81 41.42
CA SER A 457 12.36 9.50 42.57
C SER A 457 12.22 8.05 43.06
N LEU A 458 11.16 7.36 42.66
CA LEU A 458 10.85 5.99 43.07
C LEU A 458 11.01 4.98 41.92
N ASN A 459 10.75 5.40 40.68
CA ASN A 459 10.73 4.51 39.51
C ASN A 459 12.09 4.35 38.80
N GLY A 460 13.19 4.61 39.49
CA GLY A 460 14.54 4.52 38.91
C GLY A 460 14.94 5.70 38.02
N GLY A 461 14.22 6.82 38.09
CA GLY A 461 14.55 8.04 37.35
C GLY A 461 14.07 8.03 35.90
N LEU A 462 12.90 7.43 35.64
CA LEU A 462 12.28 7.48 34.31
C LEU A 462 11.99 8.92 33.88
N PRO A 463 12.01 9.20 32.57
CA PRO A 463 11.50 10.46 32.03
C PRO A 463 9.98 10.55 32.21
N SER A 464 9.35 11.58 31.62
CA SER A 464 7.90 11.79 31.72
C SER A 464 7.11 10.52 31.37
N VAL A 465 6.43 9.95 32.37
CA VAL A 465 5.53 8.81 32.22
C VAL A 465 4.18 9.32 31.72
N LEU A 466 3.69 8.76 30.61
CA LEU A 466 2.42 9.16 30.00
C LEU A 466 1.23 8.47 30.66
N GLY A 467 1.39 7.23 31.10
CA GLY A 467 0.35 6.46 31.77
C GLY A 467 0.94 5.37 32.66
N THR A 468 0.13 4.85 33.59
CA THR A 468 0.57 3.84 34.56
C THR A 468 -0.16 2.52 34.41
N PHE A 469 0.50 1.40 34.71
CA PHE A 469 -0.10 0.06 34.77
C PHE A 469 0.20 -0.64 36.09
N ALA A 470 -0.65 -1.61 36.47
CA ALA A 470 -0.65 -2.18 37.82
C ALA A 470 -0.15 -3.64 37.93
N PHE A 471 0.10 -4.30 36.80
CA PHE A 471 0.55 -5.69 36.74
C PHE A 471 2.07 -5.78 36.52
N GLY A 472 2.68 -6.94 36.78
CA GLY A 472 4.12 -7.16 36.61
C GLY A 472 4.48 -7.75 35.24
N LEU A 473 5.71 -7.55 34.79
CA LEU A 473 6.25 -8.16 33.58
C LEU A 473 6.94 -9.50 33.92
N GLY A 474 7.12 -10.36 32.92
CA GLY A 474 7.75 -11.66 33.11
C GLY A 474 9.27 -11.59 33.03
N ASN A 475 9.97 -11.88 34.13
CA ASN A 475 11.46 -11.82 34.15
C ASN A 475 12.10 -13.15 33.76
N SER A 476 11.36 -14.25 33.84
CA SER A 476 11.87 -15.61 33.60
C SER A 476 11.83 -15.96 32.10
N ALA A 477 12.60 -16.97 31.70
CA ALA A 477 12.42 -17.56 30.37
C ALA A 477 11.07 -18.29 30.30
N GLY A 478 10.39 -18.21 29.17
CA GLY A 478 9.03 -18.75 28.98
C GLY A 478 8.24 -17.95 27.97
N ALA A 479 7.09 -18.44 27.52
CA ALA A 479 6.26 -17.69 26.57
C ALA A 479 5.56 -16.51 27.27
N HIS A 480 5.95 -15.28 26.90
CA HIS A 480 5.36 -14.04 27.39
C HIS A 480 4.83 -13.20 26.22
N VAL A 481 3.83 -12.35 26.49
CA VAL A 481 3.28 -11.43 25.50
C VAL A 481 2.95 -10.08 26.12
N LEU A 482 3.35 -9.00 25.46
CA LEU A 482 2.79 -7.67 25.70
C LEU A 482 1.81 -7.32 24.60
N LYS A 483 0.69 -6.71 24.96
CA LYS A 483 -0.39 -6.42 24.03
C LYS A 483 -1.00 -5.06 24.30
N LEU A 484 -1.11 -4.26 23.25
CA LEU A 484 -1.92 -3.04 23.22
C LEU A 484 -3.25 -3.34 22.54
N SER A 485 -4.36 -2.88 23.11
CA SER A 485 -5.68 -3.03 22.52
C SER A 485 -6.55 -1.82 22.77
N ALA A 486 -7.37 -1.42 21.80
CA ALA A 486 -8.38 -0.38 21.97
C ALA A 486 -9.72 -0.90 21.45
N GLN A 487 -10.79 -0.67 22.22
CA GLN A 487 -12.16 -1.09 21.86
C GLN A 487 -12.28 -2.58 21.48
N GLY A 488 -11.45 -3.44 22.09
CA GLY A 488 -11.41 -4.89 21.82
C GLY A 488 -10.54 -5.31 20.63
N THR A 489 -10.03 -4.36 19.84
CA THR A 489 -9.11 -4.64 18.72
C THR A 489 -7.66 -4.57 19.19
N VAL A 490 -6.85 -5.53 18.77
CA VAL A 490 -5.40 -5.56 19.02
C VAL A 490 -4.74 -4.51 18.14
N LEU A 491 -4.02 -3.57 18.76
CA LEU A 491 -3.31 -2.52 18.05
C LEU A 491 -1.89 -2.97 17.68
N ASP A 492 -1.25 -3.64 18.63
CA ASP A 492 0.09 -4.19 18.52
C ASP A 492 0.32 -5.24 19.62
N SER A 493 1.24 -6.17 19.36
CA SER A 493 1.69 -7.14 20.36
C SER A 493 3.16 -7.47 20.16
N VAL A 494 3.83 -7.93 21.22
CA VAL A 494 5.19 -8.46 21.14
C VAL A 494 5.27 -9.72 21.97
N ALA A 495 5.70 -10.83 21.35
CA ALA A 495 5.98 -12.07 22.03
C ALA A 495 7.48 -12.21 22.32
N PHE A 496 7.83 -12.67 23.52
CA PHE A 496 9.22 -12.90 23.91
C PHE A 496 9.36 -14.16 24.75
N THR A 497 10.55 -14.77 24.68
CA THR A 497 10.84 -16.05 25.35
C THR A 497 12.09 -16.06 26.23
N SER A 498 12.97 -15.09 26.03
CA SER A 498 14.23 -15.00 26.76
C SER A 498 14.00 -14.43 28.14
N ALA A 499 14.74 -14.92 29.14
CA ALA A 499 14.75 -14.31 30.45
C ALA A 499 15.25 -12.86 30.36
N ALA A 500 14.64 -11.97 31.15
CA ALA A 500 15.10 -10.60 31.28
C ALA A 500 16.50 -10.57 31.89
N SER A 501 17.31 -9.60 31.46
CA SER A 501 18.62 -9.34 32.07
C SER A 501 18.49 -8.19 33.05
N ALA A 502 18.86 -8.42 34.31
CA ALA A 502 18.78 -7.41 35.36
C ALA A 502 19.38 -6.06 34.93
N GLY A 503 18.55 -5.02 34.99
CA GLY A 503 18.87 -3.65 34.61
C GLY A 503 19.05 -3.43 33.11
N VAL A 504 18.47 -4.26 32.25
CA VAL A 504 18.59 -4.17 30.79
C VAL A 504 17.23 -4.33 30.13
N SER A 505 16.78 -3.30 29.43
CA SER A 505 15.58 -3.39 28.61
C SER A 505 15.80 -4.23 27.36
N SER A 506 14.69 -4.77 26.86
CA SER A 506 14.56 -5.34 25.53
C SER A 506 14.04 -4.25 24.60
N GLN A 507 14.81 -3.88 23.59
CA GLN A 507 14.48 -2.82 22.63
C GLN A 507 14.35 -3.37 21.21
N LEU A 508 13.40 -2.82 20.45
CA LEU A 508 13.23 -3.04 19.02
C LEU A 508 14.39 -2.40 18.26
N ASP A 509 14.91 -3.07 17.24
CA ASP A 509 15.92 -2.50 16.34
C ASP A 509 15.44 -1.15 15.77
N ALA A 510 16.25 -0.11 15.90
CA ALA A 510 15.91 1.24 15.45
C ALA A 510 15.50 1.35 13.97
N ARG A 511 15.82 0.37 13.13
CA ARG A 511 15.41 0.32 11.71
C ARG A 511 13.98 -0.17 11.51
N VAL A 512 13.36 -0.76 12.53
CA VAL A 512 11.98 -1.25 12.49
C VAL A 512 11.06 -0.21 13.12
N ARG A 513 9.96 0.09 12.43
CA ARG A 513 9.05 1.20 12.76
C ARG A 513 7.57 0.84 12.66
N ASP A 514 7.24 -0.42 12.44
CA ASP A 514 5.86 -0.86 12.27
C ASP A 514 5.55 -2.08 13.15
N ALA A 515 4.26 -2.27 13.39
CA ALA A 515 3.70 -3.32 14.26
C ALA A 515 3.74 -4.73 13.64
N ALA A 516 4.16 -4.90 12.39
CA ALA A 516 4.36 -6.22 11.80
C ALA A 516 5.84 -6.63 11.89
N GLY A 517 6.75 -5.66 11.78
CA GLY A 517 8.18 -5.86 11.88
C GLY A 517 8.67 -6.11 13.31
N ASN A 518 7.99 -5.56 14.32
CA ASN A 518 8.33 -5.83 15.73
C ASN A 518 7.96 -7.26 16.18
N ASP A 519 7.05 -7.93 15.47
CA ASP A 519 6.70 -9.35 15.66
C ASP A 519 7.76 -10.32 15.11
N ALA A 520 8.70 -9.85 14.28
CA ALA A 520 9.69 -10.72 13.66
C ALA A 520 10.66 -11.31 14.71
N ALA A 521 10.99 -12.59 14.54
CA ALA A 521 11.97 -13.24 15.40
C ALA A 521 13.32 -12.52 15.35
N GLY A 522 13.80 -12.06 16.52
CA GLY A 522 15.04 -11.29 16.62
C GLY A 522 14.91 -9.80 16.27
N ALA A 523 13.69 -9.27 16.16
CA ALA A 523 13.45 -7.82 16.04
C ALA A 523 13.88 -7.06 17.31
N PHE A 524 13.77 -7.71 18.48
CA PHE A 524 14.21 -7.17 19.75
C PHE A 524 15.60 -7.66 20.14
N CYS A 525 16.37 -6.78 20.77
CA CYS A 525 17.68 -7.06 21.35
C CYS A 525 17.85 -6.37 22.71
N PRO A 526 18.79 -6.83 23.55
CA PRO A 526 19.13 -6.12 24.78
C PRO A 526 19.73 -4.74 24.47
N THR A 527 19.38 -3.74 25.27
CA THR A 527 19.94 -2.39 25.10
C THR A 527 21.47 -2.37 25.21
N PRO A 528 22.19 -1.76 24.25
CA PRO A 528 23.65 -1.73 24.22
C PRO A 528 24.29 -1.16 25.48
N VAL A 529 25.51 -1.62 25.76
CA VAL A 529 26.32 -1.09 26.86
C VAL A 529 26.55 0.41 26.70
N GLY A 530 26.45 1.16 27.80
CA GLY A 530 26.64 2.61 27.83
C GLY A 530 25.40 3.44 27.46
N VAL A 531 24.29 2.80 27.11
CA VAL A 531 22.99 3.47 26.89
C VAL A 531 22.15 3.28 28.15
N THR A 532 22.16 4.28 29.02
CA THR A 532 21.49 4.24 30.33
C THR A 532 20.50 5.38 30.50
N TYR A 533 19.52 5.18 31.37
CA TYR A 533 18.59 6.21 31.83
C TYR A 533 18.63 6.29 33.37
N GLY A 534 18.07 7.39 33.91
CA GLY A 534 17.84 7.54 35.34
C GLY A 534 19.05 7.19 36.21
N THR A 535 18.87 6.23 37.12
CA THR A 535 19.85 5.81 38.12
C THR A 535 20.81 4.70 37.65
N GLY A 536 20.81 4.32 36.37
CA GLY A 536 21.87 3.51 35.77
C GLY A 536 21.45 2.24 35.03
N ASP A 537 20.17 1.89 35.01
CA ASP A 537 19.66 0.80 34.17
C ASP A 537 19.83 1.15 32.68
N ARG A 538 20.01 0.12 31.85
CA ARG A 538 20.17 0.27 30.41
C ARG A 538 18.82 0.33 29.72
N GLY A 539 18.60 1.41 28.96
CA GLY A 539 17.38 1.63 28.20
C GLY A 539 17.33 2.99 27.53
N THR A 540 16.39 3.15 26.61
CA THR A 540 16.16 4.38 25.82
C THR A 540 14.83 5.07 26.12
N ALA A 541 14.18 4.75 27.24
CA ALA A 541 12.91 5.33 27.70
C ALA A 541 12.66 6.79 27.24
N GLY A 542 11.53 6.99 26.55
CA GLY A 542 11.08 8.23 25.94
C GLY A 542 11.86 8.68 24.70
N ARG A 543 12.71 7.84 24.11
CA ARG A 543 13.62 8.21 23.00
C ARG A 543 13.81 7.04 22.04
N GLU A 544 14.35 7.36 20.88
CA GLU A 544 14.67 6.36 19.85
C GLU A 544 15.69 5.31 20.35
N ASN A 545 15.32 4.04 20.15
CA ASN A 545 16.17 2.87 20.37
C ASN A 545 17.48 2.88 19.58
N ARG A 546 18.39 1.96 19.91
CA ARG A 546 19.61 1.72 19.14
C ARG A 546 19.46 0.55 18.18
N THR A 547 20.19 0.60 17.07
CA THR A 547 20.31 -0.53 16.15
C THR A 547 20.85 -1.76 16.87
N CYS A 548 20.22 -2.91 16.66
CA CYS A 548 20.68 -4.16 17.23
C CYS A 548 21.99 -4.58 16.56
N THR A 549 23.04 -4.78 17.35
CA THR A 549 24.28 -5.39 16.88
C THR A 549 24.03 -6.89 16.69
N ARG A 550 24.04 -7.36 15.45
CA ARG A 550 23.94 -8.78 15.12
C ARG A 550 25.29 -9.47 15.26
#